data_AF-A0A9N8PX88-F1
#
_entry.id   AF-A0A9N8PX88-F1
#
_cell.length_a   1.000
_cell.length_b   1.000
_cell.length_c   1.000
_cell.angle_alpha   90.00
_cell.angle_beta   90.00
_cell.angle_gamma   90.00
#
_symmetry.space_group_name_H-M   'P 1'
#
loop_
_entity.id
_entity.type
_entity.pdbx_description
1 polymer ?
#
loop_
_entity_poly.entity_id
_entity_poly.type
_entity_poly.pdbx_seq_one_letter_code
_entity_poly.pdbx_strand_id
1 'polypeptide(L)'
;MADVHLNPEVYPDPEKWDPSRYLAEKAEDHKTKFGFIGWGAGRHPCLGMRFAKLEQNIILAFFLANFDFALSDKHGNKMEGVPKSDFNTFAATKPKDKIYVKYSVRG
;
A
#
# COMPACT_ATOMS: atom_id res chain seq x y z
N MET A 1 9.44 -1.28 14.44
CA MET A 1 9.02 -2.45 15.25
C MET A 1 8.41 -3.42 14.26
N ALA A 2 9.05 -4.56 14.00
CA ALA A 2 8.52 -5.52 13.03
C ALA A 2 7.31 -6.22 13.65
N ASP A 3 6.12 -5.97 13.08
CA ASP A 3 4.89 -6.66 13.44
C ASP A 3 4.65 -7.86 12.49
N VAL A 4 3.45 -8.44 12.54
CA VAL A 4 3.08 -9.59 11.70
C VAL A 4 3.25 -9.33 10.20
N HIS A 5 3.18 -8.07 9.76
CA HIS A 5 3.33 -7.69 8.35
C HIS A 5 4.76 -7.84 7.84
N LEU A 6 5.75 -7.91 8.73
CA LEU A 6 7.15 -8.15 8.40
C LEU A 6 7.64 -9.54 8.81
N ASN A 7 6.76 -10.44 9.24
CA ASN A 7 7.14 -11.81 9.59
C ASN A 7 7.35 -12.66 8.30
N PRO A 8 8.58 -13.11 7.99
CA PRO A 8 8.86 -13.91 6.80
C PRO A 8 8.19 -15.29 6.79
N GLU A 9 7.76 -15.81 7.95
CA GLU A 9 7.01 -17.07 8.04
C GLU A 9 5.57 -16.91 7.54
N VAL A 10 5.00 -15.70 7.65
CA VAL A 10 3.66 -15.38 7.13
C VAL A 10 3.78 -14.85 5.71
N TYR A 11 4.68 -13.90 5.51
CA TYR A 11 4.90 -13.16 4.27
C TYR A 11 6.33 -13.38 3.77
N PRO A 12 6.57 -14.39 2.91
CA PRO A 12 7.87 -14.54 2.24
C PRO A 12 8.26 -13.24 1.52
N ASP A 13 9.53 -12.87 1.62
CA ASP A 13 10.07 -11.57 1.18
C ASP A 13 9.19 -10.38 1.63
N PRO A 14 9.08 -10.12 2.95
CA PRO A 14 8.07 -9.20 3.48
C PRO A 14 8.26 -7.75 3.03
N GLU A 15 9.49 -7.35 2.68
CA GLU A 15 9.79 -6.02 2.16
C GLU A 15 9.39 -5.85 0.68
N LYS A 16 9.07 -6.95 -0.02
CA LYS A 16 8.68 -6.92 -1.43
C LYS A 16 7.20 -6.58 -1.57
N TRP A 17 6.93 -5.51 -2.34
CA TRP A 17 5.59 -5.20 -2.79
C TRP A 17 5.12 -6.27 -3.81
N ASP A 18 4.26 -7.18 -3.33
CA ASP A 18 3.61 -8.21 -4.14
C ASP A 18 2.11 -8.20 -3.86
N PRO A 19 1.27 -7.56 -4.69
CA PRO A 19 -0.18 -7.56 -4.52
C PRO A 19 -0.80 -8.96 -4.61
N SER A 20 -0.15 -9.89 -5.31
CA SER A 20 -0.71 -11.23 -5.53
C SER A 20 -0.78 -12.06 -4.25
N ARG A 21 -0.05 -11.69 -3.19
CA ARG A 21 -0.03 -12.42 -1.91
C ARG A 21 -1.38 -12.50 -1.20
N TYR A 22 -2.30 -11.60 -1.55
CA TYR A 22 -3.65 -11.55 -0.99
C TYR A 22 -4.71 -12.22 -1.91
N LEU A 23 -4.31 -12.72 -3.08
CA LEU A 23 -5.21 -13.47 -3.95
C LEU A 23 -5.49 -14.85 -3.36
N ALA A 24 -6.61 -15.46 -3.77
CA ALA A 24 -7.10 -16.72 -3.20
C ALA A 24 -6.07 -17.86 -3.26
N GLU A 25 -5.20 -17.86 -4.28
CA GLU A 25 -4.17 -18.88 -4.48
C GLU A 25 -3.06 -18.82 -3.42
N LYS A 26 -2.77 -17.63 -2.88
CA LYS A 26 -1.70 -17.40 -1.91
C LYS A 26 -2.23 -17.16 -0.50
N ALA A 27 -3.24 -16.29 -0.37
CA ALA A 27 -3.97 -15.96 0.86
C ALA A 27 -3.07 -15.85 2.10
N GLU A 28 -1.91 -15.19 1.96
CA GLU A 28 -0.84 -15.24 2.96
C GLU A 28 -1.28 -14.68 4.32
N ASP A 29 -2.13 -13.66 4.30
CA ASP A 29 -2.73 -13.04 5.48
C ASP A 29 -3.70 -13.96 6.26
N HIS A 30 -4.18 -15.03 5.61
CA HIS A 30 -5.07 -16.02 6.22
C HIS A 30 -4.32 -17.23 6.81
N LYS A 31 -3.00 -17.36 6.57
CA LYS A 31 -2.19 -18.49 7.07
C LYS A 31 -2.05 -18.51 8.59
N THR A 32 -2.23 -17.37 9.25
CA THR A 32 -2.20 -17.26 10.71
C THR A 32 -3.34 -16.38 11.22
N LYS A 33 -3.75 -16.62 12.47
CA LYS A 33 -4.72 -15.77 13.14
C LYS A 33 -4.12 -14.37 13.29
N PHE A 34 -4.86 -13.35 12.86
CA PHE A 34 -4.37 -11.97 12.81
C PHE A 34 -3.16 -11.79 11.88
N GLY A 35 -3.10 -12.52 10.76
CA GLY A 35 -2.04 -12.35 9.76
C GLY A 35 -1.99 -10.94 9.16
N PHE A 36 -3.13 -10.24 9.14
CA PHE A 36 -3.21 -8.83 8.77
C PHE A 36 -3.94 -8.00 9.84
N ILE A 37 -3.28 -6.95 10.37
CA ILE A 37 -3.80 -6.07 11.42
C ILE A 37 -3.76 -4.58 11.08
N GLY A 38 -3.69 -4.23 9.79
CA GLY A 38 -3.59 -2.82 9.34
C GLY A 38 -4.78 -1.93 9.70
N TRP A 39 -5.90 -2.50 10.14
CA TRP A 39 -7.08 -1.79 10.65
C TRP A 39 -7.32 -2.03 12.14
N GLY A 40 -6.32 -2.52 12.89
CA GLY A 40 -6.51 -3.02 14.25
C GLY A 40 -7.18 -4.40 14.30
N ALA A 41 -7.36 -4.93 15.51
CA ALA A 41 -7.93 -6.25 15.75
C ALA A 41 -8.63 -6.34 17.12
N GLY A 42 -9.38 -7.42 17.35
CA GLY A 42 -10.01 -7.70 18.64
C GLY A 42 -11.13 -6.73 19.00
N ARG A 43 -11.06 -6.12 20.19
CA ARG A 43 -12.11 -5.22 20.72
C ARG A 43 -12.11 -3.83 20.09
N HIS A 44 -11.01 -3.43 19.45
CA HIS A 44 -10.81 -2.06 18.95
C HIS A 44 -10.32 -2.03 17.49
N PRO A 45 -11.06 -2.63 16.53
CA PRO A 45 -10.77 -2.40 15.13
C PRO A 45 -11.18 -0.98 14.71
N CYS A 46 -10.61 -0.50 13.61
CA CYS A 46 -10.94 0.78 13.01
C CYS A 46 -12.42 0.79 12.59
N LEU A 47 -13.21 1.64 13.23
CA LEU A 47 -14.62 1.85 12.91
C LEU A 47 -14.82 2.34 11.47
N GLY A 48 -13.85 3.10 10.95
CA GLY A 48 -13.86 3.68 9.60
C GLY A 48 -13.41 2.73 8.48
N MET A 49 -12.99 1.49 8.79
CA MET A 49 -12.37 0.58 7.79
C MET A 49 -13.20 0.44 6.50
N ARG A 50 -14.52 0.24 6.62
CA ARG A 50 -15.38 0.03 5.44
C ARG A 50 -15.44 1.28 4.56
N PHE A 51 -15.57 2.44 5.20
CA PHE A 51 -15.62 3.72 4.50
C PHE A 51 -14.27 4.04 3.84
N ALA A 52 -13.17 3.88 4.57
CA ALA A 52 -11.82 4.14 4.06
C ALA A 52 -11.47 3.24 2.85
N LYS A 53 -11.85 1.95 2.88
CA LYS A 53 -11.67 1.04 1.73
C LYS A 53 -12.47 1.50 0.51
N LEU A 54 -13.71 1.94 0.71
CA LEU A 54 -14.54 2.47 -0.38
C LEU A 54 -13.91 3.73 -0.99
N GLU A 55 -13.51 4.68 -0.15
CA GLU A 55 -12.87 5.92 -0.59
C GLU A 55 -11.56 5.65 -1.36
N GLN A 56 -10.70 4.78 -0.83
CA GLN A 56 -9.46 4.36 -1.51
C GLN A 56 -9.73 3.77 -2.89
N ASN A 57 -10.73 2.88 -3.00
CA ASN A 57 -11.09 2.27 -4.27
C ASN A 57 -11.63 3.28 -5.28
N ILE A 58 -12.46 4.23 -4.84
CA ILE A 58 -13.02 5.30 -5.70
C ILE A 58 -11.89 6.19 -6.22
N ILE A 59 -11.01 6.67 -5.33
CA ILE A 59 -9.88 7.53 -5.70
C ILE A 59 -8.98 6.81 -6.70
N LEU A 60 -8.62 5.56 -6.43
CA LEU A 60 -7.75 4.77 -7.29
C LEU A 60 -8.41 4.50 -8.65
N ALA A 61 -9.67 4.06 -8.68
CA ALA A 61 -10.39 3.80 -9.92
C ALA A 61 -10.52 5.06 -10.77
N PHE A 62 -10.88 6.20 -10.16
CA PHE A 62 -10.96 7.48 -10.86
C PHE A 62 -9.61 7.90 -11.44
N PHE A 63 -8.54 7.80 -10.65
CA PHE A 63 -7.20 8.19 -11.08
C PHE A 63 -6.70 7.31 -12.25
N LEU A 64 -6.86 5.99 -12.15
CA LEU A 64 -6.47 5.05 -13.20
C LEU A 64 -7.28 5.19 -14.49
N ALA A 65 -8.56 5.56 -14.38
CA ALA A 65 -9.43 5.73 -15.54
C ALA A 65 -9.14 7.02 -16.32
N ASN A 66 -8.86 8.11 -15.61
CA ASN A 66 -8.82 9.46 -16.20
C ASN A 66 -7.41 9.99 -16.47
N PHE A 67 -6.35 9.32 -16.04
CA PHE A 67 -4.99 9.84 -16.19
C PHE A 67 -4.01 8.80 -16.73
N ASP A 68 -3.15 9.26 -17.63
CA ASP A 68 -1.87 8.61 -17.91
C ASP A 68 -0.80 9.23 -17.01
N PHE A 69 0.00 8.41 -16.34
CA PHE A 69 0.96 8.90 -15.36
C PHE A 69 2.22 8.04 -15.31
N ALA A 70 3.33 8.67 -14.91
CA ALA A 70 4.60 8.03 -14.66
C ALA A 70 5.32 8.68 -13.48
N LEU A 71 6.08 7.89 -12.73
CA LEU A 71 6.98 8.40 -11.71
C LEU A 71 8.02 9.31 -12.36
N SER A 72 8.28 10.46 -11.75
CA SER A 72 9.26 11.41 -12.26
C SER A 72 10.13 12.00 -11.15
N ASP A 73 11.20 12.67 -11.55
CA ASP A 73 11.94 13.57 -10.67
C ASP A 73 11.22 14.93 -10.58
N LYS A 74 11.81 15.86 -9.80
CA LYS A 74 11.34 17.24 -9.66
C LYS A 74 11.37 18.06 -10.97
N HIS A 75 12.04 17.56 -12.01
CA HIS A 75 12.16 18.18 -13.32
C HIS A 75 11.25 17.52 -14.37
N GLY A 76 10.50 16.49 -13.99
CA GLY A 76 9.59 15.77 -14.88
C GLY A 76 10.25 14.70 -15.74
N ASN A 77 11.51 14.33 -15.46
CA ASN A 77 12.18 13.20 -16.11
C ASN A 77 11.67 11.90 -15.52
N LYS A 78 11.42 10.89 -16.35
CA LYS A 78 10.93 9.58 -15.90
C LYS A 78 11.93 8.94 -14.93
N MET A 79 11.43 8.37 -13.85
CA MET A 79 12.21 7.62 -12.86
C MET A 79 11.73 6.18 -12.78
N GLU A 80 12.62 5.31 -12.30
CA GLU A 80 12.32 3.92 -11.95
C GLU A 80 12.59 3.70 -10.45
N GLY A 81 11.77 2.86 -9.82
CA GLY A 81 11.87 2.56 -8.40
C GLY A 81 11.08 3.56 -7.52
N VAL A 82 10.24 3.02 -6.64
CA VAL A 82 9.53 3.82 -5.63
C VAL A 82 10.44 4.08 -4.42
N PRO A 83 10.32 5.22 -3.72
CA PRO A 83 11.02 5.43 -2.47
C PRO A 83 10.71 4.31 -1.48
N LYS A 84 11.73 3.91 -0.70
CA LYS A 84 11.55 2.89 0.32
C LYS A 84 10.56 3.36 1.38
N SER A 85 9.69 2.46 1.81
CA SER A 85 8.80 2.70 2.94
C SER A 85 9.58 2.70 4.25
N ASP A 86 9.27 3.64 5.13
CA ASP A 86 9.77 3.64 6.50
C ASP A 86 8.86 2.76 7.36
N PHE A 87 9.31 1.56 7.70
CA PHE A 87 8.55 0.61 8.52
C PHE A 87 8.75 0.80 10.03
N ASN A 88 9.45 1.86 10.46
CA ASN A 88 9.69 2.14 11.87
C ASN A 88 8.71 3.16 12.46
N THR A 89 7.68 3.56 11.72
CA THR A 89 6.64 4.48 12.19
C THR A 89 5.51 3.73 12.90
N PHE A 90 4.93 4.34 13.94
CA PHE A 90 3.81 3.76 14.70
C PHE A 90 2.47 3.76 13.94
N ALA A 91 2.41 4.46 12.81
CA ALA A 91 1.22 4.57 11.97
C ALA A 91 1.66 4.79 10.52
N ALA A 92 0.71 4.64 9.59
CA ALA A 92 0.91 5.06 8.22
C ALA A 92 1.19 6.57 8.17
N THR A 93 2.38 6.94 7.72
CA THR A 93 2.81 8.33 7.54
C THR A 93 3.09 8.62 6.08
N LYS A 94 3.01 9.90 5.71
CA LYS A 94 3.50 10.33 4.40
C LYS A 94 4.99 10.03 4.27
N PRO A 95 5.49 9.69 3.07
CA PRO A 95 6.92 9.59 2.81
C PRO A 95 7.65 10.87 3.25
N LYS A 96 8.86 10.71 3.80
CA LYS A 96 9.72 11.86 4.18
C LYS A 96 10.18 12.62 2.94
N ASP A 97 10.54 11.88 1.90
CA ASP A 97 10.94 12.43 0.62
C ASP A 97 9.73 12.76 -0.25
N LYS A 98 9.83 13.86 -1.02
CA LYS A 98 8.79 14.23 -1.98
C LYS A 98 8.78 13.25 -3.14
N ILE A 99 7.59 12.78 -3.49
CA ILE A 99 7.35 11.93 -4.66
C ILE A 99 6.72 12.80 -5.75
N TYR A 100 7.31 12.78 -6.94
CA TYR A 100 6.80 13.50 -8.10
C TYR A 100 6.21 12.51 -9.10
N VAL A 101 5.05 12.86 -9.63
CA VAL A 101 4.35 12.10 -10.67
C VAL A 101 4.04 13.06 -11.80
N LYS A 102 4.48 12.72 -13.01
CA LYS A 102 4.06 13.41 -14.24
C LYS A 102 2.78 12.75 -14.72
N TYR A 103 1.76 13.54 -15.02
CA TYR A 103 0.47 13.03 -15.48
C TYR A 103 -0.13 13.88 -16.61
N SER A 104 -1.03 13.27 -17.39
CA SER A 104 -1.91 13.92 -18.36
C SER A 104 -3.31 13.34 -18.28
N VAL A 105 -4.33 14.13 -18.59
CA VAL A 105 -5.72 13.63 -18.69
C VAL A 105 -5.79 12.67 -19.87
N ARG A 106 -6.34 11.47 -19.65
CA ARG A 106 -6.64 10.50 -20.70
C ARG A 106 -7.89 10.98 -21.44
N GLY A 107 -7.73 11.27 -22.73
CA GLY A 107 -8.81 11.68 -23.63
C GLY A 107 -9.65 10.52 -24.13
#